data_AF-A0A6J7SI06-F1
#
_entry.id   AF-A0A6J7SI06-F1
#
_cell.length_a   1.000
_cell.length_b   1.000
_cell.length_c   1.000
_cell.angle_alpha   90.00
_cell.angle_beta   90.00
_cell.angle_gamma   90.00
#
_symmetry.space_group_name_H-M   'P 1'
#
loop_
_entity.id
_entity.type
_entity.pdbx_description
1 polymer ?
#
loop_
_entity_poly.entity_id
_entity_poly.type
_entity_poly.pdbx_seq_one_letter_code
_entity_poly.pdbx_strand_id
1 'polypeptide(L)'
;MPVLIFWQPDIRAKQPQSAADTETLAAVKVTGDSVKIWTQTSDVVRAGLGALGVTDLSGVFDGQTEPIYWDTVHTNELGSKIVAERMLKELQPTLQDLQNSRG
;
A
#
# COMPACT_ATOMS: atom_id res chain seq x y z
N MET A 1 -7.88 -0.23 23.42
CA MET A 1 -7.17 0.76 22.60
C MET A 1 -7.59 0.52 21.16
N PRO A 2 -8.07 1.51 20.40
CA PRO A 2 -8.46 1.28 19.01
C PRO A 2 -7.24 0.85 18.18
N VAL A 3 -7.45 -0.08 17.27
CA VAL A 3 -6.43 -0.60 16.34
C VAL A 3 -6.94 -0.36 14.93
N LEU A 4 -6.13 0.28 14.09
CA LEU A 4 -6.37 0.37 12.66
C LEU A 4 -5.36 -0.53 11.94
N ILE A 5 -5.84 -1.21 10.91
CA ILE A 5 -5.03 -2.14 10.11
C ILE A 5 -5.03 -1.62 8.68
N PHE A 6 -3.84 -1.57 8.06
CA PHE A 6 -3.64 -1.04 6.72
C PHE A 6 -3.03 -2.10 5.82
N TRP A 7 -3.66 -2.35 4.67
CA TRP A 7 -3.08 -3.16 3.61
C TRP A 7 -2.14 -2.31 2.76
N GLN A 8 -0.89 -2.74 2.65
CA GLN A 8 0.19 -1.95 2.05
C GLN A 8 0.28 -2.14 0.53
N PRO A 9 0.87 -1.18 -0.20
CA PRO A 9 1.25 -1.35 -1.60
C PRO A 9 2.31 -2.46 -1.75
N ASP A 10 2.15 -3.33 -2.76
CA ASP A 10 3.11 -4.39 -3.11
C ASP A 10 3.37 -4.37 -4.62
N ILE A 11 4.63 -4.15 -5.02
CA ILE A 11 5.01 -4.06 -6.44
C ILE A 11 4.67 -5.34 -7.23
N ARG A 12 4.61 -6.50 -6.56
CA ARG A 12 4.26 -7.78 -7.21
C ARG A 12 2.81 -7.82 -7.67
N ALA A 13 1.95 -6.97 -7.12
CA ALA A 13 0.54 -6.88 -7.48
C ALA A 13 0.27 -5.81 -8.54
N LYS A 14 1.32 -5.11 -9.01
CA LYS A 14 1.24 -4.10 -10.05
C LYS A 14 1.65 -4.69 -11.40
N GLN A 15 0.89 -4.34 -12.45
CA GLN A 15 1.38 -4.50 -13.81
C GLN A 15 2.52 -3.51 -14.05
N PRO A 16 3.74 -3.95 -14.41
CA PRO A 16 4.86 -3.04 -14.61
C PRO A 16 4.56 -2.06 -15.75
N GLN A 17 4.74 -0.77 -15.49
CA GLN A 17 4.46 0.31 -16.45
C GLN A 17 5.73 1.05 -16.87
N SER A 18 6.87 0.76 -16.23
CA SER A 18 8.15 1.42 -16.46
C SER A 18 9.32 0.43 -16.45
N ALA A 19 10.46 0.89 -16.96
CA ALA A 19 11.72 0.14 -16.86
C ALA A 19 12.14 -0.09 -15.40
N ALA A 20 11.91 0.91 -14.53
CA ALA A 20 12.20 0.82 -13.10
C ALA A 20 11.35 -0.25 -12.40
N ASP A 21 10.06 -0.37 -12.75
CA ASP A 21 9.21 -1.46 -12.22
C ASP A 21 9.76 -2.83 -12.62
N THR A 22 10.16 -2.95 -13.89
CA THR A 22 10.69 -4.19 -14.45
C THR A 22 12.00 -4.59 -13.78
N GLU A 23 12.91 -3.62 -13.57
CA GLU A 23 14.18 -3.82 -12.89
C GLU A 23 13.98 -4.22 -11.42
N THR A 24 13.06 -3.55 -10.71
CA THR A 24 12.75 -3.87 -9.32
C THR A 24 12.18 -5.27 -9.17
N LEU A 25 11.23 -5.67 -10.04
CA LEU A 25 10.69 -7.03 -10.07
C LEU A 25 11.77 -8.08 -10.37
N ALA A 26 12.70 -7.78 -11.29
CA ALA A 26 13.82 -8.66 -11.59
C ALA A 26 14.77 -8.82 -10.40
N ALA A 27 15.05 -7.73 -9.66
CA ALA A 27 15.90 -7.74 -8.47
C ALA A 27 15.36 -8.67 -7.37
N VAL A 28 14.04 -8.79 -7.25
CA VAL A 28 13.37 -9.72 -6.32
C VAL A 28 12.99 -11.07 -6.95
N LYS A 29 13.52 -11.39 -8.14
CA LYS A 29 13.31 -12.66 -8.87
C LYS A 29 11.84 -12.99 -9.15
N VAL A 30 11.03 -11.96 -9.36
CA VAL A 30 9.60 -12.11 -9.68
C VAL A 30 9.44 -12.25 -11.20
N THR A 31 8.67 -13.24 -11.63
CA THR A 31 8.36 -13.48 -13.05
C THR A 31 7.04 -12.82 -13.45
N GLY A 32 6.81 -12.63 -14.76
CA GLY A 32 5.53 -12.12 -15.25
C GLY A 32 4.32 -12.99 -14.84
N ASP A 33 4.48 -14.32 -14.84
CA ASP A 33 3.45 -15.24 -14.35
C ASP A 33 3.20 -15.07 -12.85
N SER A 34 4.27 -14.85 -12.07
CA SER A 34 4.17 -14.55 -10.63
C SER A 34 3.43 -13.23 -10.38
N VAL A 35 3.70 -12.18 -11.16
CA VAL A 35 2.94 -10.91 -11.09
C VAL A 35 1.47 -11.16 -11.36
N LYS A 36 1.13 -11.89 -12.42
CA LYS A 36 -0.27 -12.19 -12.77
C LYS A 36 -0.99 -12.91 -11.63
N ILE A 37 -0.38 -13.96 -11.08
CA ILE A 37 -0.96 -14.72 -9.97
C ILE A 37 -1.12 -13.84 -8.73
N TRP A 38 -0.12 -13.01 -8.42
CA TRP A 38 -0.15 -12.16 -7.24
C TRP A 38 -1.13 -11.00 -7.38
N THR A 39 -1.25 -10.36 -8.54
CA THR A 39 -2.31 -9.38 -8.84
C THR A 39 -3.68 -10.01 -8.60
N GLN A 40 -3.96 -11.19 -9.19
CA GLN A 40 -5.25 -11.87 -9.01
C GLN A 40 -5.53 -12.22 -7.53
N THR A 41 -4.52 -12.71 -6.83
CA THR A 41 -4.63 -13.05 -5.40
C THR A 41 -4.89 -11.80 -4.56
N SER A 42 -4.13 -10.72 -4.82
CA SER A 42 -4.27 -9.44 -4.14
C SER A 42 -5.65 -8.85 -4.37
N ASP A 43 -6.17 -8.88 -5.60
CA ASP A 43 -7.51 -8.35 -5.92
C ASP A 43 -8.62 -9.09 -5.17
N VAL A 44 -8.52 -10.43 -5.05
CA VAL A 44 -9.47 -11.23 -4.26
C VAL A 44 -9.41 -10.86 -2.78
N VAL A 45 -8.22 -10.70 -2.21
CA VAL A 45 -8.06 -10.29 -0.80
C VAL A 45 -8.61 -8.88 -0.58
N ARG A 46 -8.26 -7.94 -1.47
CA ARG A 46 -8.65 -6.52 -1.42
C ARG A 46 -10.17 -6.34 -1.44
N ALA A 47 -10.88 -7.17 -2.20
CA ALA A 47 -12.34 -7.16 -2.23
C ALA A 47 -13.00 -7.42 -0.85
N GLY A 48 -12.31 -8.10 0.06
CA GLY A 48 -12.80 -8.42 1.41
C GLY A 48 -12.34 -7.48 2.53
N LEU A 49 -11.33 -6.64 2.29
CA LEU A 49 -10.66 -5.87 3.36
C LEU A 49 -11.60 -4.93 4.12
N GLY A 50 -12.50 -4.25 3.42
CA GLY A 50 -13.44 -3.32 4.04
C GLY A 50 -14.38 -4.00 5.05
N ALA A 51 -14.82 -5.24 4.78
CA ALA A 51 -15.66 -6.01 5.69
C ALA A 51 -14.92 -6.42 6.98
N LEU A 52 -13.58 -6.43 6.94
CA LEU A 52 -12.70 -6.73 8.08
C LEU A 52 -12.23 -5.47 8.82
N GLY A 53 -12.68 -4.27 8.39
CA GLY A 53 -12.19 -3.01 8.93
C GLY A 53 -10.72 -2.71 8.59
N VAL A 54 -10.20 -3.29 7.49
CA VAL A 54 -8.85 -3.03 6.98
C VAL A 54 -8.92 -1.95 5.90
N THR A 55 -8.10 -0.91 6.04
CA THR A 55 -8.00 0.15 5.03
C THR A 55 -7.04 -0.26 3.92
N ASP A 56 -7.51 -0.25 2.67
CA ASP A 56 -6.69 -0.55 1.50
C ASP A 56 -5.85 0.65 1.04
N LEU A 57 -4.52 0.52 1.12
CA LEU A 57 -3.55 1.51 0.63
C LEU A 57 -2.81 1.04 -0.62
N SER A 58 -3.26 -0.02 -1.30
CA SER A 58 -2.51 -0.60 -2.41
C SER A 58 -2.23 0.38 -3.56
N GLY A 59 -3.13 1.34 -3.79
CA GLY A 59 -3.04 2.36 -4.84
C GLY A 59 -2.47 3.70 -4.35
N VAL A 60 -1.79 3.75 -3.20
CA VAL A 60 -1.32 5.02 -2.62
C VAL A 60 -0.27 5.74 -3.47
N PHE A 61 0.41 5.03 -4.37
CA PHE A 61 1.36 5.60 -5.32
C PHE A 61 0.78 5.89 -6.70
N ASP A 62 -0.52 5.65 -6.92
CA ASP A 62 -1.15 5.89 -8.21
C ASP A 62 -1.12 7.39 -8.55
N GLY A 63 -0.66 7.72 -9.75
CA GLY A 63 -0.58 9.10 -10.24
C GLY A 63 0.62 9.91 -9.73
N GLN A 64 1.49 9.33 -8.89
CA GLN A 64 2.76 9.97 -8.53
C GLN A 64 3.68 10.04 -9.75
N THR A 65 4.38 11.16 -9.91
CA THR A 65 5.26 11.40 -11.07
C THR A 65 6.74 11.35 -10.70
N GLU A 66 7.00 11.51 -9.41
CA GLU A 66 8.29 11.46 -8.76
C GLU A 66 8.76 10.00 -8.63
N PRO A 67 10.08 9.74 -8.72
CA PRO A 67 10.62 8.40 -8.55
C PRO A 67 10.37 7.85 -7.13
N ILE A 68 9.55 6.81 -7.04
CA ILE A 68 9.29 6.07 -5.80
C ILE A 68 9.87 4.66 -5.96
N TYR A 69 10.88 4.34 -5.15
CA TYR A 69 11.27 2.96 -4.94
C TYR A 69 10.29 2.30 -3.99
N TRP A 70 9.79 1.13 -4.38
CA TRP A 70 8.98 0.27 -3.54
C TRP A 70 9.15 -1.17 -3.99
N ASP A 71 9.32 -2.08 -3.04
CA ASP A 71 9.29 -3.51 -3.30
C ASP A 71 8.05 -4.14 -2.64
N THR A 72 8.18 -5.34 -2.09
CA THR A 72 7.11 -6.01 -1.35
C THR A 72 6.92 -5.47 0.07
N VAL A 73 7.96 -4.88 0.65
CA VAL A 73 8.04 -4.52 2.08
C VAL A 73 8.66 -3.16 2.34
N HIS A 74 9.51 -2.66 1.45
CA HIS A 74 10.27 -1.42 1.64
C HIS A 74 9.84 -0.35 0.63
N THR A 75 9.94 0.89 1.06
CA THR A 75 9.83 2.09 0.22
C THR A 75 11.03 3.00 0.49
N ASN A 76 11.40 3.87 -0.46
CA ASN A 76 12.30 4.98 -0.15
C ASN A 76 11.61 6.01 0.78
N GLU A 77 12.32 7.05 1.18
CA GLU A 77 11.84 8.08 2.11
C GLU A 77 10.58 8.79 1.59
N LEU A 78 10.52 9.05 0.28
CA LEU A 78 9.34 9.65 -0.34
C LEU A 78 8.12 8.73 -0.26
N GLY A 79 8.28 7.45 -0.62
CA GLY A 79 7.21 6.46 -0.52
C GLY A 79 6.74 6.27 0.92
N SER A 80 7.67 6.19 1.88
CA SER A 80 7.36 6.11 3.31
C SER A 80 6.56 7.31 3.79
N LYS A 81 6.94 8.52 3.36
CA LYS A 81 6.21 9.75 3.66
C LYS A 81 4.77 9.70 3.12
N ILE A 82 4.59 9.33 1.84
CA ILE A 82 3.28 9.26 1.19
C ILE A 82 2.36 8.25 1.91
N VAL A 83 2.88 7.07 2.24
CA VAL A 83 2.15 6.05 3.02
C VAL A 83 1.76 6.59 4.39
N ALA A 84 2.69 7.21 5.12
CA ALA A 84 2.45 7.75 6.45
C ALA A 84 1.42 8.89 6.44
N GLU A 85 1.49 9.80 5.47
CA GLU A 85 0.51 10.89 5.30
C GLU A 85 -0.89 10.32 5.03
N ARG A 86 -0.99 9.29 4.19
CA ARG A 86 -2.27 8.61 3.96
C ARG A 86 -2.78 7.93 5.22
N MET A 87 -1.94 7.21 5.96
CA MET A 87 -2.32 6.59 7.24
C MET A 87 -2.79 7.63 8.25
N LEU A 88 -2.10 8.77 8.36
CA LEU A 88 -2.48 9.84 9.29
C LEU A 88 -3.86 10.41 8.98
N LYS A 89 -4.18 10.60 7.69
CA LYS A 89 -5.51 11.06 7.25
C LYS A 89 -6.62 10.12 7.71
N GLU A 90 -6.39 8.80 7.62
CA GLU A 90 -7.36 7.78 8.04
C GLU A 90 -7.45 7.68 9.58
N LEU A 91 -6.36 7.94 10.30
CA LEU A 91 -6.30 7.95 11.76
C LEU A 91 -6.95 9.19 12.39
N GLN A 92 -6.99 10.31 11.67
CA GLN A 92 -7.36 11.61 12.21
C GLN A 92 -8.73 11.64 12.91
N PRO A 93 -9.81 11.02 12.38
CA PRO A 93 -11.10 10.96 13.08
C PRO A 93 -11.00 10.24 14.43
N THR A 94 -10.33 9.07 14.46
CA THR A 94 -10.15 8.30 15.70
C THR A 94 -9.33 9.06 16.73
N LEU A 95 -8.28 9.77 16.30
CA LEU A 95 -7.48 10.60 17.20
C LEU A 95 -8.32 11.73 17.80
N GLN A 96 -9.17 12.38 16.99
CA GLN A 96 -10.06 13.44 17.46
C GLN A 96 -11.11 12.92 18.45
N ASP A 97 -11.72 11.77 18.16
CA ASP A 97 -12.70 11.15 19.06
C ASP A 97 -12.08 10.79 20.42
N LEU A 98 -10.88 10.22 20.41
CA LEU A 98 -10.13 9.90 21.63
C LEU A 98 -9.74 11.15 22.43
N GLN A 99 -9.43 12.25 21.74
CA GLN A 99 -9.14 13.52 22.39
C GLN A 99 -10.40 14.08 23.07
N ASN A 100 -11.53 14.02 22.38
CA ASN A 100 -12.82 14.52 22.88
C ASN A 100 -13.37 13.65 24.03
N SER A 101 -13.16 12.33 24.00
CA SER A 101 -13.63 11.41 25.04
C SER A 101 -12.83 11.47 26.36
N ARG A 102 -11.75 12.26 26.39
CA ARG A 102 -10.90 12.46 27.57
C ARG A 102 -11.18 13.77 28.31
N GLY A 103 -12.00 14.67 27.73
CA GLY A 103 -12.48 15.90 28.37
C GLY A 103 -13.84 15.71 29.02
#